data_AF-A0A965WFJ4-F1
#
_entry.id   AF-A0A965WFJ4-F1
#
_cell.length_a   1.000
_cell.length_b   1.000
_cell.length_c   1.000
_cell.angle_alpha   90.00
_cell.angle_beta   90.00
_cell.angle_gamma   90.00
#
_symmetry.space_group_name_H-M   'P 1'
#
loop_
_entity.id
_entity.type
_entity.pdbx_description
1 polymer ?
#
loop_
_entity_poly.entity_id
_entity_poly.type
_entity_poly.pdbx_seq_one_letter_code
_entity_poly.pdbx_strand_id
1 'polypeptide(L)'
;VIFIFSCTSQKELNRKNISTEIICQDGKKILVRFAYAQEVKKAIENHINRKLLTKTEDKFTVIRIPRIESFHVPKIPPEELIKCQIIDNQIYKAYPNYIRRFK
;
A
#
# COMPACT_ATOMS: atom_id res chain seq x y z
N VAL A 1 39.86 -0.66 -15.35
CA VAL A 1 38.75 0.29 -15.09
C VAL A 1 37.51 -0.52 -14.76
N ILE A 2 37.00 -0.37 -13.53
CA ILE A 2 35.85 -1.11 -13.01
C ILE A 2 34.58 -0.41 -13.52
N PHE A 3 33.74 -1.12 -14.27
CA PHE A 3 32.37 -0.68 -14.56
C PHE A 3 31.40 -1.54 -13.75
N ILE A 4 30.94 -0.97 -12.63
CA ILE A 4 29.89 -1.57 -11.80
C ILE A 4 28.57 -1.27 -12.50
N PHE A 5 28.09 -2.20 -13.33
CA PHE A 5 26.75 -2.09 -13.92
C PHE A 5 25.71 -2.21 -12.81
N SER A 6 25.03 -1.10 -12.55
CA SER A 6 23.91 -1.02 -11.61
C SER A 6 22.80 -1.96 -12.08
N CYS A 7 22.62 -3.07 -11.38
CA CYS A 7 21.54 -4.03 -11.64
C CYS A 7 20.24 -3.52 -11.01
N THR A 8 19.64 -2.46 -11.57
CA THR A 8 18.23 -2.16 -11.30
C THR A 8 17.40 -3.16 -12.07
N SER A 9 16.97 -4.22 -11.36
CA SER A 9 16.10 -5.26 -11.92
C SER A 9 14.88 -4.62 -12.57
N GLN A 10 14.54 -4.99 -13.83
CA GLN A 10 13.39 -4.47 -14.59
C GLN A 10 12.07 -4.46 -13.79
N LYS A 11 11.95 -5.33 -12.79
CA LYS A 11 10.83 -5.37 -11.83
C LYS A 11 10.63 -4.07 -11.04
N GLU A 12 11.69 -3.31 -10.74
CA GLU A 12 11.58 -2.04 -10.01
C GLU A 12 11.09 -0.90 -10.90
N LEU A 13 11.42 -0.92 -12.20
CA LEU A 13 10.96 0.11 -13.14
C LEU A 13 9.45 -0.01 -13.40
N ASN A 14 8.93 -1.24 -13.53
CA ASN A 14 7.49 -1.49 -13.74
C ASN A 14 6.63 -1.20 -12.50
N ARG A 15 7.21 -1.25 -11.29
CA ARG A 15 6.52 -0.92 -10.02
C ARG A 15 6.16 0.55 -9.90
N LYS A 16 6.92 1.45 -10.55
CA LYS A 16 6.67 2.91 -10.48
C LYS A 16 5.30 3.32 -11.02
N ASN A 17 4.66 2.49 -11.84
CA ASN A 17 3.40 2.83 -12.51
C ASN A 17 2.17 2.16 -11.88
N ILE A 18 2.38 1.39 -10.81
CA ILE A 18 1.34 0.56 -10.20
C ILE A 18 1.00 1.17 -8.86
N SER A 19 -0.27 1.25 -8.57
CA SER A 19 -0.75 1.70 -7.27
C SER A 19 -2.00 0.91 -6.94
N THR A 20 -2.32 0.87 -5.66
CA THR A 20 -3.49 0.16 -5.17
C THR A 20 -4.42 1.16 -4.54
N GLU A 21 -5.70 1.08 -4.87
CA GLU A 21 -6.76 1.83 -4.22
C GLU A 21 -7.50 0.90 -3.26
N ILE A 22 -7.66 1.35 -2.02
CA ILE A 22 -8.45 0.68 -0.99
C ILE A 22 -9.73 1.49 -0.81
N ILE A 23 -10.87 0.87 -1.12
CA ILE A 23 -12.20 1.47 -1.05
C ILE A 23 -12.99 0.77 0.05
N CYS A 24 -13.22 1.48 1.15
CA CYS A 24 -13.98 0.96 2.29
C CYS A 24 -15.47 1.34 2.20
N GLN A 25 -16.33 0.58 2.89
CA GLN A 25 -17.78 0.80 2.89
C GLN A 25 -18.19 2.20 3.38
N ASP A 26 -17.38 2.81 4.24
CA ASP A 26 -17.51 4.21 4.69
C ASP A 26 -17.32 5.26 3.58
N GLY A 27 -17.03 4.86 2.34
CA GLY A 27 -16.67 5.77 1.25
C GLY A 27 -15.26 6.34 1.36
N LYS A 28 -14.48 5.93 2.37
CA LYS A 28 -13.06 6.28 2.52
C LYS A 28 -12.25 5.58 1.42
N LYS A 29 -11.44 6.36 0.72
CA LYS A 29 -10.54 5.90 -0.35
C LYS A 29 -9.11 6.17 0.05
N ILE A 30 -8.28 5.13 0.10
CA ILE A 30 -6.87 5.23 0.44
C ILE A 30 -6.06 4.79 -0.77
N LEU A 31 -5.06 5.59 -1.12
CA LEU A 31 -4.18 5.32 -2.24
C LEU A 31 -2.81 4.87 -1.73
N VAL A 32 -2.44 3.64 -2.06
CA VAL A 32 -1.12 3.07 -1.77
C VAL A 32 -0.31 3.11 -3.05
N ARG A 33 0.75 3.91 -3.07
CA ARG A 33 1.59 4.08 -4.25
C ARG A 33 2.61 2.95 -4.38
N PHE A 34 2.95 2.61 -5.62
CA PHE A 34 4.02 1.68 -5.97
C PHE A 34 3.82 0.24 -5.47
N ALA A 35 2.59 -0.10 -5.08
CA ALA A 35 2.24 -1.36 -4.46
C ALA A 35 1.16 -2.08 -5.27
N TYR A 36 1.29 -3.40 -5.37
CA TYR A 36 0.24 -4.27 -5.91
C TYR A 36 -0.80 -4.61 -4.84
N ALA A 37 -2.04 -4.85 -5.25
CA ALA A 37 -3.17 -5.19 -4.39
C ALA A 37 -2.89 -6.45 -3.55
N GLN A 38 -2.21 -7.44 -4.14
CA GLN A 38 -1.80 -8.65 -3.42
C GLN A 38 -0.77 -8.35 -2.32
N GLU A 39 0.20 -7.47 -2.58
CA GLU A 39 1.20 -7.06 -1.59
C GLU A 39 0.54 -6.27 -0.45
N VAL A 40 -0.41 -5.38 -0.78
CA VAL A 40 -1.20 -4.63 0.19
C VAL A 40 -2.02 -5.58 1.07
N LYS A 41 -2.75 -6.53 0.47
CA LYS A 41 -3.51 -7.55 1.22
C LYS A 41 -2.63 -8.31 2.20
N LYS A 42 -1.49 -8.82 1.71
CA LYS A 42 -0.53 -9.56 2.55
C LYS A 42 0.03 -8.69 3.68
N ALA A 43 0.31 -7.41 3.43
CA ALA A 43 0.80 -6.50 4.46
C ALA A 43 -0.25 -6.26 5.55
N ILE A 44 -1.54 -6.18 5.18
CA ILE A 44 -2.66 -6.06 6.13
C ILE A 44 -2.80 -7.34 6.95
N GLU A 45 -2.80 -8.51 6.31
CA GLU A 45 -2.86 -9.82 6.99
C GLU A 45 -1.70 -9.99 7.99
N ASN A 46 -0.48 -9.63 7.59
CA ASN A 46 0.68 -9.64 8.48
C ASN A 46 0.49 -8.72 9.68
N HIS A 47 -0.16 -7.57 9.50
CA HIS A 47 -0.49 -6.65 10.58
C HIS A 47 -1.51 -7.27 11.54
N ILE A 48 -2.56 -7.93 11.02
CA ILE A 48 -3.55 -8.66 11.83
C ILE A 48 -2.85 -9.75 12.65
N ASN A 49 -2.03 -10.59 11.99
CA ASN A 49 -1.31 -11.66 12.66
C ASN A 49 -0.37 -11.13 13.74
N ARG A 50 0.35 -10.04 13.46
CA ARG A 50 1.19 -9.40 14.47
C ARG A 50 0.36 -8.90 15.65
N LYS A 51 -0.76 -8.21 15.39
CA LYS A 51 -1.67 -7.71 16.44
C LYS A 51 -2.18 -8.84 17.32
N LEU A 52 -2.53 -10.00 16.74
CA LEU A 52 -2.94 -11.19 17.47
C LEU A 52 -1.81 -11.75 18.35
N LEU A 53 -0.58 -11.79 17.84
CA LEU A 53 0.59 -12.27 18.58
C LEU A 53 0.99 -11.31 19.71
N THR A 54 0.95 -10.00 19.48
CA THR A 54 1.36 -8.98 20.45
C THR A 54 0.24 -8.54 21.39
N LYS A 55 -1.01 -9.00 21.16
CA LYS A 55 -2.21 -8.61 21.90
C LYS A 55 -2.38 -7.10 22.03
N THR A 56 -2.06 -6.36 20.97
CA THR A 56 -2.17 -4.88 20.94
C THR A 56 -3.54 -4.45 20.46
N GLU A 57 -4.07 -3.36 21.03
CA GLU A 57 -5.34 -2.74 20.60
C GLU A 57 -5.12 -1.65 19.54
N ASP A 58 -4.25 -1.92 18.58
CA ASP A 58 -3.89 -0.93 17.56
C ASP A 58 -5.14 -0.51 16.75
N LYS A 59 -5.49 0.77 16.84
CA LYS A 59 -6.60 1.42 16.10
C LYS A 59 -6.15 2.02 14.77
N PHE A 60 -5.00 1.58 14.28
CA PHE A 60 -4.38 2.06 13.05
C PHE A 60 -3.82 0.87 12.28
N THR A 61 -3.65 1.04 10.97
CA THR A 61 -3.03 0.03 10.12
C THR A 61 -1.75 0.58 9.52
N VAL A 62 -0.67 -0.17 9.63
CA VAL A 62 0.58 0.13 8.93
C VAL A 62 0.78 -0.90 7.84
N ILE A 63 0.76 -0.43 6.61
CA ILE A 63 1.05 -1.22 5.41
C ILE A 63 2.55 -1.11 5.19
N ARG A 64 3.29 -2.16 5.56
CA ARG A 64 4.74 -2.26 5.37
C ARG A 64 5.02 -3.15 4.16
N ILE A 65 5.50 -2.55 3.08
CA ILE A 65 5.87 -3.28 1.88
C ILE A 65 7.40 -3.26 1.77
N PRO A 66 8.06 -4.41 1.69
CA PRO A 66 9.51 -4.46 1.56
C PRO A 66 9.96 -3.69 0.31
N ARG A 67 11.00 -2.86 0.47
CA ARG A 67 11.61 -2.04 -0.60
C ARG A 67 10.77 -0.84 -1.07
N ILE A 68 9.67 -0.51 -0.39
CA ILE A 68 8.84 0.67 -0.65
C ILE A 68 8.60 1.41 0.69
N GLU A 69 8.09 2.63 0.60
CA GLU A 69 7.61 3.41 1.75
C GLU A 69 6.54 2.65 2.55
N SER A 70 6.55 2.87 3.86
CA SER A 70 5.51 2.37 4.75
C SER A 70 4.35 3.36 4.76
N PHE A 71 3.14 2.87 4.53
CA PHE A 71 1.94 3.70 4.55
C PHE A 71 1.22 3.54 5.88
N HIS A 72 1.04 4.66 6.57
CA HIS A 72 0.26 4.72 7.80
C HIS A 72 -1.19 5.10 7.47
N VAL A 73 -2.13 4.21 7.77
CA VAL A 73 -3.56 4.46 7.65
C VAL A 73 -4.09 4.79 9.04
N PRO A 74 -4.36 6.08 9.34
CA PRO A 74 -4.87 6.48 10.64
C PRO A 74 -6.32 6.02 10.82
N LYS A 75 -6.68 5.63 12.05
CA LYS A 75 -8.08 5.44 12.50
C LYS A 75 -8.86 4.31 11.79
N ILE A 76 -8.19 3.36 11.16
CA ILE A 76 -8.84 2.15 10.63
C ILE A 76 -8.06 0.94 11.13
N PRO A 77 -8.70 0.01 11.87
CA PRO A 77 -8.06 -1.23 12.29
C PRO A 77 -7.88 -2.16 11.08
N PRO A 78 -6.86 -3.02 11.12
CA PRO A 78 -6.53 -3.88 9.98
C PRO A 78 -7.64 -4.91 9.66
N GLU A 79 -8.43 -5.28 10.66
CA GLU A 79 -9.61 -6.18 10.55
C GLU A 79 -10.76 -5.58 9.73
N GLU A 80 -10.90 -4.25 9.75
CA GLU A 80 -11.85 -3.54 8.90
C GLU A 80 -11.24 -3.30 7.51
N LEU A 81 -9.95 -2.95 7.47
CA LEU A 81 -9.25 -2.63 6.23
C LEU A 81 -9.22 -3.82 5.24
N ILE A 82 -9.11 -5.06 5.75
CA ILE A 82 -9.09 -6.27 4.90
C ILE A 82 -10.46 -6.56 4.25
N LYS A 83 -11.56 -6.07 4.84
CA LYS A 83 -12.91 -6.20 4.29
C LYS A 83 -13.20 -5.20 3.17
N CYS A 84 -12.33 -4.20 3.01
CA CYS A 84 -12.46 -3.18 1.97
C CYS A 84 -12.12 -3.76 0.59
N GLN A 85 -12.63 -3.13 -0.46
CA GLN A 85 -12.25 -3.48 -1.83
C GLN A 85 -10.84 -2.95 -2.11
N ILE A 86 -9.90 -3.86 -2.38
CA ILE A 86 -8.51 -3.53 -2.69
C ILE A 86 -8.29 -3.83 -4.18
N ILE A 87 -8.10 -2.79 -4.98
CA ILE A 87 -8.05 -2.86 -6.44
C ILE A 87 -6.74 -2.28 -6.93
N ASP A 88 -6.11 -2.96 -7.88
CA ASP A 88 -4.96 -2.43 -8.61
C ASP A 88 -5.41 -1.31 -9.54
N ASN A 89 -4.85 -0.11 -9.34
CA ASN A 89 -5.07 1.06 -10.17
C ASN A 89 -3.77 1.45 -10.88
N GLN A 90 -3.79 1.45 -12.22
CA GLN A 90 -2.68 1.93 -13.04
C GLN A 90 -2.78 3.46 -13.14
N ILE A 91 -2.36 4.16 -12.08
CA ILE A 91 -2.61 5.59 -11.87
C ILE A 91 -2.05 6.49 -12.99
N TYR A 92 -1.03 6.04 -13.72
CA TYR A 92 -0.44 6.85 -14.79
C TYR A 92 -1.37 7.16 -15.97
N LYS A 93 -2.51 6.47 -16.11
CA LYS A 93 -3.50 6.79 -17.16
C LYS A 93 -4.69 7.62 -16.67
N ALA A 94 -4.93 7.75 -15.37
CA ALA A 94 -6.25 8.17 -14.88
C ALA A 94 -6.33 9.54 -14.16
N TYR A 95 -5.30 10.02 -13.44
CA TYR A 95 -5.49 11.23 -12.63
C TYR A 95 -4.24 12.11 -12.43
N PRO A 96 -4.05 13.18 -13.23
CA PRO A 96 -3.17 14.29 -12.86
C PRO A 96 -3.68 15.08 -11.62
N ASN A 97 -4.95 14.89 -11.23
CA ASN A 97 -5.62 15.70 -10.21
C ASN A 97 -5.74 15.07 -8.81
N TYR A 98 -5.30 13.83 -8.59
CA TYR A 98 -5.47 13.15 -7.29
C TYR A 98 -4.61 13.78 -6.16
N ILE A 99 -3.58 14.55 -6.52
CA ILE A 99 -2.67 15.21 -5.56
C ILE A 99 -3.31 16.44 -4.89
N ARG A 100 -4.43 16.98 -5.37
CA ARG A 100 -4.97 18.26 -4.86
C ARG A 100 -5.69 18.22 -3.51
N ARG A 101 -5.87 17.05 -2.86
CA ARG A 101 -6.68 16.95 -1.61
C ARG A 101 -5.91 16.65 -0.33
N PHE A 102 -4.59 16.64 -0.35
CA PHE A 102 -3.78 16.60 0.87
C PHE A 102 -3.01 17.92 0.97
N LYS A 103 -3.68 18.96 1.49
CA LYS A 103 -3.05 20.21 1.89
C LYS A 103 -3.44 20.49 3.34
#